data_AF-A0A1J6K2N4-F1
#
_entry.id   AF-A0A1J6K2N4-F1
#
_cell.length_a   1.000
_cell.length_b   1.000
_cell.length_c   1.000
_cell.angle_alpha   90.00
_cell.angle_beta   90.00
_cell.angle_gamma   90.00
#
_symmetry.space_group_name_H-M   'P 1'
#
loop_
_entity.id
_entity.type
_entity.pdbx_description
1 polymer ?
#
loop_
_entity_poly.entity_id
_entity_poly.type
_entity_poly.pdbx_seq_one_letter_code
_entity_poly.pdbx_strand_id
1 'polypeptide(L)'
;CIYIYDSIRSSRHDVVVHKALNSFAVMIPLLLNTTTFYQQRSDITMDKPHFLEKEELSNPFAIISVDNLPQQEKADCGIYYSAFAEYFIEGKELPDDKNMFDPTRLRLRYAALLYIYGKKKQLESLVSEDES
;
A
#
# COMPACT_ATOMS: atom_id res chain seq x y z
N CYS A 1 -12.02 5.04 -2.93
CA CYS A 1 -12.15 3.77 -2.17
C CYS A 1 -10.80 3.44 -1.51
N ILE A 2 -10.80 2.57 -0.51
CA ILE A 2 -9.61 2.02 0.14
C ILE A 2 -9.58 0.52 -0.16
N TYR A 3 -8.53 0.06 -0.84
CA TYR A 3 -8.29 -1.36 -1.06
C TYR A 3 -7.44 -1.94 0.06
N ILE A 4 -7.86 -3.09 0.59
CA ILE A 4 -7.17 -3.79 1.67
C ILE A 4 -6.62 -5.10 1.13
N TYR A 5 -5.31 -5.22 1.18
CA TYR A 5 -4.66 -6.52 1.18
C TYR A 5 -4.34 -6.92 2.63
N ASP A 6 -4.79 -8.11 3.01
CA ASP A 6 -4.51 -8.70 4.31
C ASP A 6 -4.03 -10.13 4.10
N SER A 7 -2.80 -10.42 4.53
CA SER A 7 -2.20 -11.74 4.38
C SER A 7 -2.79 -12.76 5.36
N ILE A 8 -3.55 -12.34 6.38
CA ILE A 8 -4.22 -13.18 7.39
C ILE A 8 -5.75 -13.08 7.24
N ARG A 9 -6.32 -13.82 6.29
CA ARG A 9 -7.78 -13.77 6.06
C ARG A 9 -8.51 -14.74 6.97
N SER A 10 -9.47 -14.24 7.73
CA SER A 10 -10.51 -15.04 8.38
C SER A 10 -11.73 -14.17 8.67
N SER A 11 -12.93 -14.73 8.67
CA SER A 11 -14.16 -13.94 8.86
C SER A 11 -14.15 -13.08 10.12
N ARG A 12 -13.59 -13.58 11.23
CA ARG A 12 -13.43 -12.81 12.47
C ARG A 12 -12.38 -11.71 12.35
N HIS A 13 -11.25 -12.02 11.71
CA HIS A 13 -10.16 -11.07 11.52
C HIS A 13 -10.58 -9.94 10.58
N ASP A 14 -11.25 -10.27 9.48
CA ASP A 14 -11.74 -9.33 8.49
C ASP A 14 -12.68 -8.30 9.13
N VAL A 15 -13.61 -8.73 9.99
CA VAL A 15 -14.50 -7.80 10.72
C VAL A 15 -13.71 -6.83 11.60
N VAL A 16 -12.65 -7.29 12.27
CA VAL A 16 -11.79 -6.44 13.11
C VAL A 16 -11.02 -5.44 12.25
N VAL A 17 -10.44 -5.88 11.14
CA VAL A 17 -9.69 -5.03 10.20
C VAL A 17 -10.62 -3.97 9.57
N HIS A 18 -11.79 -4.38 9.09
CA HIS A 18 -12.80 -3.47 8.54
C HIS A 18 -13.24 -2.42 9.57
N LYS A 19 -13.50 -2.84 10.82
CA LYS A 19 -13.85 -1.91 11.89
C LYS A 19 -12.73 -0.91 12.19
N ALA A 20 -11.48 -1.37 12.19
CA ALA A 20 -10.32 -0.51 12.41
C ALA A 20 -10.13 0.51 11.27
N LEU A 21 -10.45 0.13 10.04
CA LEU A 21 -10.26 0.97 8.86
C LEU A 21 -11.42 1.94 8.58
N ASN A 22 -12.57 1.74 9.22
CA ASN A 22 -13.73 2.63 9.08
C ASN A 22 -13.41 4.09 9.45
N SER A 23 -12.57 4.32 10.45
CA SER A 23 -12.15 5.67 10.82
C SER A 23 -11.35 6.34 9.70
N PHE A 24 -10.44 5.62 9.04
CA PHE A 24 -9.66 6.13 7.92
C PHE A 24 -10.54 6.39 6.70
N ALA A 25 -11.50 5.49 6.40
CA ALA A 25 -12.45 5.67 5.32
C ALA A 25 -13.26 6.97 5.43
N VAL A 26 -13.54 7.42 6.66
CA VAL A 26 -14.24 8.68 6.93
C VAL A 26 -13.27 9.87 6.99
N MET A 27 -12.15 9.75 7.71
CA MET A 27 -11.24 10.87 7.97
C MET A 27 -10.46 11.32 6.73
N ILE A 28 -10.03 10.39 5.88
CA ILE A 28 -9.24 10.70 4.69
C ILE A 28 -10.00 11.64 3.72
N PRO A 29 -11.21 11.31 3.24
CA PRO A 29 -11.93 12.20 2.32
C PRO A 29 -12.23 13.56 2.95
N LEU A 30 -12.56 13.61 4.25
CA LEU A 30 -12.73 14.88 4.97
C LEU A 30 -11.44 15.72 4.98
N LEU A 31 -10.29 15.11 5.26
CA LEU A 31 -9.00 15.79 5.25
C LEU A 31 -8.66 16.30 3.84
N LEU A 32 -8.84 15.48 2.81
CA LEU A 32 -8.57 15.88 1.43
C LEU A 32 -9.48 17.02 0.96
N ASN A 33 -10.75 17.04 1.39
CA ASN A 33 -11.71 18.08 1.00
C ASN A 33 -11.55 19.39 1.80
N THR A 34 -11.20 19.30 3.09
CA THR A 34 -10.99 20.48 3.95
C THR A 34 -9.63 21.15 3.70
N THR A 35 -8.67 20.43 3.13
CA THR A 35 -7.38 20.99 2.70
C THR A 35 -7.46 21.51 1.26
N THR A 36 -6.43 22.23 0.83
CA THR A 36 -6.29 22.69 -0.56
C THR A 36 -5.86 21.57 -1.52
N PHE A 37 -5.87 20.29 -1.09
CA PHE A 37 -5.34 19.16 -1.84
C PHE A 37 -5.88 19.11 -3.27
N TYR A 38 -7.21 19.10 -3.41
CA TYR A 38 -7.86 19.01 -4.72
C TYR A 38 -7.64 20.25 -5.60
N GLN A 39 -7.51 21.43 -5.00
CA GLN A 39 -7.24 22.68 -5.73
C GLN A 39 -5.80 22.73 -6.28
N GLN A 40 -4.88 22.03 -5.62
CA GLN A 40 -3.46 21.97 -6.00
C GLN A 40 -3.14 20.85 -7.00
N ARG A 41 -4.09 19.95 -7.28
CA ARG A 41 -3.89 18.78 -8.13
C ARG A 41 -4.54 18.97 -9.49
N SER A 42 -3.79 19.54 -10.43
CA SER A 42 -4.23 19.76 -11.82
C SER A 42 -4.44 18.46 -12.61
N ASP A 43 -3.87 17.35 -12.14
CA ASP A 43 -4.03 16.01 -12.69
C ASP A 43 -5.36 15.34 -12.28
N ILE A 44 -6.09 15.91 -11.32
CA ILE A 44 -7.41 15.43 -10.90
C ILE A 44 -8.48 16.22 -11.64
N THR A 45 -9.04 15.62 -12.69
CA THR A 45 -10.22 16.13 -13.40
C THR A 45 -11.45 16.15 -12.50
N MET A 46 -11.84 17.34 -12.06
CA MET A 46 -13.05 17.62 -11.27
C MET A 46 -14.31 17.84 -12.12
N ASP A 47 -14.18 17.74 -13.44
CA ASP A 47 -15.26 17.91 -14.42
C ASP A 47 -16.15 16.66 -14.57
N LYS A 48 -15.81 15.54 -13.90
CA LYS A 48 -16.69 14.36 -13.86
C LYS A 48 -17.91 14.65 -12.98
N PRO A 49 -19.11 14.18 -13.38
CA PRO A 49 -20.35 14.44 -12.64
C PRO A 49 -20.34 14.00 -11.17
N HIS A 50 -19.45 13.08 -10.78
CA HIS A 50 -19.27 12.57 -9.41
C HIS A 50 -18.50 13.50 -8.45
N PHE A 51 -18.01 14.64 -8.92
CA PHE A 51 -17.23 15.60 -8.12
C PHE A 51 -17.83 17.01 -8.15
N LEU A 52 -19.07 17.15 -8.63
CA LEU A 52 -19.71 18.45 -8.81
C LEU A 52 -20.07 19.11 -7.49
N GLU A 53 -20.17 18.35 -6.39
CA GLU A 53 -20.51 18.86 -5.07
C GLU A 53 -19.37 18.61 -4.06
N LYS A 54 -19.01 19.66 -3.30
CA LYS A 54 -18.02 19.55 -2.21
C LYS A 54 -18.46 18.56 -1.14
N GLU A 55 -19.76 18.39 -0.94
CA GLU A 55 -20.33 17.38 -0.07
C GLU A 55 -19.98 15.96 -0.53
N GLU A 56 -19.94 15.70 -1.85
CA GLU A 56 -19.58 14.38 -2.39
C GLU A 56 -18.10 14.04 -2.20
N LEU A 57 -17.21 15.04 -2.23
CA LEU A 57 -15.77 14.88 -1.97
C LEU A 57 -15.47 14.47 -0.52
N SER A 58 -16.41 14.73 0.41
CA SER A 58 -16.34 14.31 1.80
C SER A 58 -16.93 12.92 2.07
N ASN A 59 -17.56 12.29 1.07
CA ASN A 59 -18.19 11.00 1.27
C ASN A 59 -17.16 9.94 1.72
N PRO A 60 -17.50 9.09 2.71
CA PRO A 60 -16.61 8.04 3.15
C PRO A 60 -16.18 7.14 1.99
N PHE A 61 -14.91 6.79 1.96
CA PHE A 61 -14.40 5.86 0.97
C PHE A 61 -14.96 4.45 1.23
N ALA A 62 -15.47 3.81 0.18
CA ALA A 62 -15.77 2.38 0.22
C ALA A 62 -14.50 1.59 0.59
N ILE A 63 -14.63 0.64 1.50
CA ILE A 63 -13.58 -0.28 1.91
C ILE A 63 -13.74 -1.58 1.13
N ILE A 64 -12.72 -1.99 0.40
CA ILE A 64 -12.75 -3.14 -0.51
C ILE A 64 -11.63 -4.10 -0.14
N SER A 65 -11.96 -5.30 0.34
CA SER A 65 -10.96 -6.35 0.51
C SER A 65 -10.57 -6.91 -0.86
N VAL A 66 -9.27 -7.05 -1.09
CA VAL A 66 -8.74 -7.71 -2.29
C VAL A 66 -8.63 -9.20 -2.00
N ASP A 67 -9.41 -9.99 -2.71
CA ASP A 67 -9.42 -11.45 -2.59
C ASP A 67 -8.46 -12.09 -3.62
N ASN A 68 -8.32 -13.42 -3.56
CA ASN A 68 -7.50 -14.25 -4.46
C ASN A 68 -5.99 -13.96 -4.43
N LEU A 69 -5.51 -13.31 -3.37
CA LEU A 69 -4.08 -13.09 -3.18
C LEU A 69 -3.43 -14.15 -2.26
N PRO A 70 -2.10 -14.32 -2.34
CA PRO A 70 -1.36 -15.20 -1.43
C PRO A 70 -1.65 -14.86 0.03
N GLN A 71 -1.90 -15.89 0.83
CA GLN A 71 -2.15 -15.78 2.27
C GLN A 71 -1.02 -16.44 3.04
N GLN A 72 -0.64 -15.88 4.17
CA GLN A 72 0.44 -16.41 4.97
C GLN A 72 0.00 -17.64 5.76
N GLU A 73 0.89 -18.63 5.85
CA GLU A 73 0.70 -19.80 6.74
C GLU A 73 1.49 -19.66 8.05
N LYS A 74 2.54 -18.83 8.05
CA LYS A 74 3.46 -18.60 9.17
C LYS A 74 3.47 -17.11 9.53
N ALA A 75 4.31 -16.71 10.48
CA ALA A 75 4.48 -15.32 10.91
C ALA A 75 5.29 -14.46 9.91
N ASP A 76 4.88 -14.47 8.64
CA ASP A 76 5.63 -13.86 7.52
C ASP A 76 4.95 -12.62 6.93
N CYS A 77 4.02 -11.97 7.67
CA CYS A 77 3.22 -10.83 7.21
C CYS A 77 4.04 -9.73 6.53
N GLY A 78 5.22 -9.41 7.07
CA GLY A 78 6.12 -8.41 6.49
C GLY A 78 6.57 -8.76 5.07
N ILE A 79 6.86 -10.04 4.79
CA ILE A 79 7.27 -10.48 3.45
C ILE A 79 6.12 -10.38 2.46
N TYR A 80 4.91 -10.75 2.88
CA TYR A 80 3.69 -10.63 2.07
C TYR A 80 3.36 -9.17 1.76
N TYR A 81 3.44 -8.28 2.76
CA TYR A 81 3.27 -6.85 2.55
C TYR A 81 4.34 -6.26 1.61
N SER A 82 5.61 -6.58 1.82
CA SER A 82 6.71 -6.07 0.96
C SER A 82 6.55 -6.52 -0.48
N ALA A 83 6.18 -7.78 -0.70
CA ALA A 83 5.91 -8.28 -2.05
C ALA A 83 4.70 -7.60 -2.66
N PHE A 84 3.59 -7.48 -1.95
CA PHE A 84 2.42 -6.77 -2.45
C PHE A 84 2.76 -5.33 -2.84
N ALA A 85 3.51 -4.61 -2.02
CA ALA A 85 3.96 -3.26 -2.32
C ALA A 85 4.84 -3.19 -3.57
N GLU A 86 5.78 -4.12 -3.72
CA GLU A 86 6.63 -4.20 -4.93
C GLU A 86 5.80 -4.43 -6.19
N TYR A 87 4.90 -5.43 -6.20
CA TYR A 87 4.04 -5.70 -7.36
C TYR A 87 3.16 -4.50 -7.71
N PHE A 88 2.57 -3.85 -6.68
CA PHE A 88 1.74 -2.67 -6.86
C PHE A 88 2.52 -1.49 -7.46
N ILE A 89 3.74 -1.22 -6.96
CA ILE A 89 4.59 -0.13 -7.46
C ILE A 89 5.09 -0.42 -8.87
N GLU A 90 5.47 -1.66 -9.16
CA GLU A 90 5.97 -2.06 -10.47
C GLU A 90 4.86 -2.26 -11.51
N GLY A 91 3.58 -2.13 -11.11
CA GLY A 91 2.43 -2.36 -11.98
C GLY A 91 2.33 -3.81 -12.48
N LYS A 92 2.93 -4.75 -11.75
CA LYS A 92 2.93 -6.17 -12.08
C LYS A 92 1.69 -6.83 -11.51
N GLU A 93 1.17 -7.82 -12.24
CA GLU A 93 0.12 -8.68 -11.72
C GLU A 93 0.66 -9.51 -10.56
N LEU A 94 -0.13 -9.56 -9.48
CA LEU A 94 0.14 -10.47 -8.38
C LEU A 94 -0.10 -11.89 -8.87
N PRO A 95 0.81 -12.84 -8.61
CA PRO A 95 0.57 -14.21 -9.02
C PRO A 95 -0.67 -14.76 -8.31
N ASP A 96 -1.72 -15.04 -9.09
CA ASP A 96 -2.94 -15.70 -8.63
C ASP A 96 -2.66 -17.11 -8.07
N ASP A 97 -1.52 -17.70 -8.46
CA ASP A 97 -1.07 -18.99 -7.96
C ASP A 97 -0.35 -18.83 -6.61
N LYS A 98 -1.00 -19.34 -5.56
CA LYS A 98 -0.43 -19.45 -4.21
C LYS A 98 0.90 -20.23 -4.19
N ASN A 99 1.15 -21.11 -5.17
CA ASN A 99 2.40 -21.88 -5.28
C ASN A 99 3.56 -21.07 -5.88
N MET A 100 3.32 -19.92 -6.51
CA MET A 100 4.37 -19.05 -7.02
C MET A 100 4.94 -18.10 -5.95
N PHE A 101 4.26 -17.97 -4.81
CA PHE A 101 4.72 -17.15 -3.69
C PHE A 101 5.54 -17.99 -2.71
N ASP A 102 6.86 -17.92 -2.80
CA ASP A 102 7.78 -18.52 -1.82
C ASP A 102 8.31 -17.44 -0.86
N PRO A 103 7.81 -17.37 0.40
CA PRO A 103 8.27 -16.39 1.38
C PRO A 103 9.75 -16.51 1.72
N THR A 104 10.31 -17.71 1.63
CA THR A 104 11.74 -17.96 1.92
C THR A 104 12.61 -17.36 0.84
N ARG A 105 12.27 -17.61 -0.43
CA ARG A 105 12.97 -17.00 -1.57
C ARG A 105 12.84 -15.48 -1.56
N LEU A 106 11.66 -14.94 -1.27
CA LEU A 106 11.45 -13.50 -1.17
C LEU A 106 12.26 -12.89 -0.02
N ARG A 107 12.31 -13.53 1.14
CA ARG A 107 13.14 -13.10 2.27
C ARG A 107 14.62 -13.01 1.89
N LEU A 108 15.15 -14.05 1.23
CA LEU A 108 16.55 -14.05 0.77
C LEU A 108 16.81 -12.93 -0.24
N ARG A 109 15.89 -12.72 -1.19
CA ARG A 109 16.01 -11.65 -2.18
C ARG A 109 16.00 -10.27 -1.52
N TYR A 110 15.05 -10.00 -0.62
CA TYR A 110 14.98 -8.72 0.09
C TYR A 110 16.20 -8.50 0.98
N ALA A 111 16.69 -9.53 1.66
CA ALA A 111 17.92 -9.43 2.44
C ALA A 111 19.13 -9.06 1.56
N ALA A 112 19.27 -9.69 0.39
CA ALA A 112 20.33 -9.35 -0.56
C ALA A 112 20.21 -7.92 -1.10
N LEU A 113 18.99 -7.48 -1.46
CA LEU A 113 18.73 -6.11 -1.93
C LEU A 113 19.05 -5.07 -0.86
N LEU A 114 18.60 -5.29 0.38
CA LEU A 114 18.90 -4.42 1.52
C LEU A 114 20.40 -4.35 1.81
N TYR A 115 21.10 -5.49 1.75
CA TYR A 115 22.55 -5.53 1.92
C TYR A 115 23.27 -4.73 0.84
N ILE A 116 22.94 -4.95 -0.44
CA ILE A 116 23.54 -4.23 -1.57
C ILE A 116 23.28 -2.72 -1.43
N TYR A 117 22.04 -2.33 -1.11
CA TYR A 117 21.68 -0.94 -0.88
C TYR A 117 22.50 -0.32 0.26
N GLY A 118 22.62 -1.02 1.40
CA GLY A 118 23.43 -0.59 2.52
C GLY A 118 24.92 -0.41 2.17
N LYS A 119 25.49 -1.34 1.41
CA LYS A 119 26.87 -1.24 0.91
C LYS A 119 27.07 -0.07 -0.05
N LYS A 120 26.13 0.14 -0.98
CA LYS A 120 26.15 1.28 -1.90
C LYS A 120 26.11 2.59 -1.13
N LYS A 121 25.20 2.72 -0.16
CA LYS A 121 25.08 3.93 0.68
C LYS A 121 26.35 4.19 1.48
N GLN A 122 27.01 3.15 2.02
CA GLN A 122 28.30 3.30 2.70
C GLN A 122 29.40 3.80 1.75
N LEU A 123 29.49 3.25 0.54
CA LEU A 123 30.48 3.66 -0.45
C LEU A 123 30.22 5.09 -0.95
N GLU A 124 28.96 5.46 -1.17
CA GLU A 124 28.57 6.82 -1.55
C GLU A 124 28.83 7.81 -0.41
N SER A 125 28.60 7.44 0.85
CA SER A 125 28.98 8.26 2.01
C SER A 125 30.49 8.37 2.24
N LEU A 126 31.28 7.44 1.69
CA LEU A 126 32.75 7.51 1.68
C LEU A 126 33.29 8.34 0.50
N VAL A 127 32.48 8.53 -0.55
CA VAL A 127 32.81 9.37 -1.72
C VAL A 127 32.35 10.83 -1.50
N SER A 128 31.36 11.04 -0.64
CA SER A 128 30.85 12.34 -0.21
C SER A 128 31.38 12.71 1.18
N GLU A 129 32.71 12.87 1.33
CA GLU A 129 33.25 13.76 2.37
C GLU A 129 33.16 15.22 1.87
N ASP A 130 31.94 15.64 1.51
CA ASP A 130 31.54 17.04 1.53
C ASP A 130 30.01 17.04 1.56
N GLU A 131 29.43 17.27 2.71
CA GLU A 131 28.78 18.55 2.97
C GLU A 131 28.49 18.67 4.47
N SER A 132 28.70 19.90 4.94
CA SER A 132 28.59 20.38 6.31
C SER A 132 27.15 20.71 6.68
#